data_AF-A0A139MXT5-F1
#
_entry.id   AF-A0A139MXT5-F1
#
_cell.length_a   1.000
_cell.length_b   1.000
_cell.length_c   1.000
_cell.angle_alpha   90.00
_cell.angle_beta   90.00
_cell.angle_gamma   90.00
#
_symmetry.space_group_name_H-M   'P 1'
#
loop_
_entity.id
_entity.type
_entity.pdbx_description
1 polymer ?
#
loop_
_entity_poly.entity_id
_entity_poly.type
_entity_poly.pdbx_seq_one_letter_code
_entity_poly.pdbx_strand_id
1 'polypeptide(L)'
;MNEKNQKCIICAIEKSGKDFNTEHIILESLGGKRFSENTLNDVCVGCNSKLGMHVDSRFVNSPLLEFIRNRKGIKGRNGVPGLEKLDIPFWIPEIIGNLVTDSNTGDITGFRAKYGKSENFIFAPKNVNLGYFKNHVKSCSDEEIKTRIIDFDNVPLFPRIDNISLPHEAVEEYLKYAFFPLSLKISFEYAYKYLGEPWLNQRISKDIQKVLFQLCQGNTLIKVPTDTNLYMGNNLSNEIMVEFEGEDDKIYVRIDIFGIFNSKMLIGYENSLTNLGSEYPKLKIDVSSSNTKDFEVIYL
;
A
#
# COMPACT_ATOMS: atom_id res chain seq x y z
N MET A 1 -33.19 -9.73 26.10
CA MET A 1 -33.04 -9.27 24.71
C MET A 1 -32.37 -10.39 23.95
N ASN A 2 -32.99 -10.94 22.90
CA ASN A 2 -32.31 -11.91 22.03
C ASN A 2 -31.18 -11.17 21.30
N GLU A 3 -29.93 -11.58 21.48
CA GLU A 3 -28.82 -11.07 20.69
C GLU A 3 -29.13 -11.36 19.21
N LYS A 4 -29.09 -10.32 18.35
CA LYS A 4 -29.27 -10.50 16.92
C LYS A 4 -28.00 -11.13 16.36
N ASN A 5 -28.12 -12.34 15.81
CA ASN A 5 -27.04 -12.98 15.08
C ASN A 5 -26.92 -12.35 13.67
N GLN A 6 -25.70 -12.27 13.17
CA GLN A 6 -25.37 -11.78 11.83
C GLN A 6 -24.34 -12.72 11.19
N LYS A 7 -24.44 -12.88 9.87
CA LYS A 7 -23.54 -13.74 9.10
C LYS A 7 -22.38 -12.93 8.53
N CYS A 8 -21.15 -13.39 8.76
CA CYS A 8 -19.96 -12.74 8.19
C CYS A 8 -19.86 -12.97 6.68
N ILE A 9 -19.65 -11.93 5.88
CA ILE A 9 -19.53 -12.03 4.42
C ILE A 9 -18.22 -12.66 3.95
N ILE A 10 -17.25 -12.90 4.83
CA ILE A 10 -15.97 -13.54 4.49
C ILE A 10 -15.97 -15.02 4.87
N CYS A 11 -16.26 -15.35 6.12
CA CYS A 11 -16.24 -16.74 6.59
C CYS A 11 -17.60 -17.46 6.52
N ALA A 12 -18.68 -16.75 6.17
CA ALA A 12 -20.04 -17.29 6.11
C ALA A 12 -20.57 -17.93 7.42
N ILE A 13 -19.95 -17.62 8.56
CA ILE A 13 -20.37 -18.10 9.89
C ILE A 13 -21.29 -17.07 10.54
N GLU A 14 -22.40 -17.52 11.11
CA GLU A 14 -23.27 -16.73 11.99
C GLU A 14 -22.60 -16.48 13.35
N LYS A 15 -22.61 -15.24 13.79
CA LYS A 15 -22.02 -14.81 15.05
C LYS A 15 -22.91 -13.78 15.73
N SER A 16 -22.67 -13.53 17.01
CA SER A 16 -23.36 -12.46 17.73
C SER A 16 -22.99 -11.11 17.11
N GLY A 17 -23.95 -10.18 17.03
CA GLY A 17 -23.71 -8.85 16.47
C GLY A 17 -22.57 -8.06 17.14
N LYS A 18 -22.19 -8.42 18.38
CA LYS A 18 -21.02 -7.83 19.08
C LYS A 18 -19.66 -8.26 18.50
N ASP A 19 -19.64 -9.33 17.70
CA ASP A 19 -18.43 -9.86 17.05
C ASP A 19 -18.16 -9.19 15.68
N PHE A 20 -18.82 -8.06 15.41
CA PHE A 20 -18.69 -7.28 14.19
C PHE A 20 -18.20 -5.87 14.51
N ASN A 21 -17.37 -5.32 13.63
CA ASN A 21 -16.89 -3.96 13.70
C ASN A 21 -16.97 -3.31 12.31
N THR A 22 -16.82 -1.99 12.28
CA THR A 22 -16.76 -1.26 11.03
C THR A 22 -15.45 -1.58 10.30
N GLU A 23 -15.59 -2.12 9.10
CA GLU A 23 -14.50 -2.36 8.17
C GLU A 23 -14.45 -1.27 7.09
N HIS A 24 -13.24 -0.90 6.68
CA HIS A 24 -13.04 0.07 5.60
C HIS A 24 -12.79 -0.65 4.29
N ILE A 25 -13.51 -0.26 3.25
CA ILE A 25 -13.26 -0.73 1.89
C ILE A 25 -11.90 -0.20 1.43
N ILE A 26 -11.72 1.13 1.45
CA ILE A 26 -10.42 1.77 1.26
C ILE A 26 -9.84 2.14 2.62
N LEU A 27 -8.63 1.65 2.87
CA LEU A 27 -7.93 1.73 4.15
C LEU A 27 -7.66 3.19 4.59
N GLU A 28 -7.71 3.44 5.90
CA GLU A 28 -7.30 4.71 6.50
C GLU A 28 -5.85 5.08 6.16
N SER A 29 -4.96 4.08 6.13
CA SER A 29 -3.55 4.25 5.72
C SER A 29 -3.38 4.68 4.25
N LEU A 30 -4.45 4.63 3.44
CA LEU A 30 -4.49 5.13 2.06
C LEU A 30 -5.24 6.48 1.96
N GLY A 31 -5.67 7.05 3.07
CA GLY A 31 -6.51 8.26 3.11
C GLY A 31 -8.02 7.97 3.20
N GLY A 32 -8.41 6.70 3.34
CA GLY A 32 -9.81 6.29 3.51
C GLY A 32 -10.46 6.85 4.77
N LYS A 33 -11.55 7.58 4.60
CA LYS A 33 -12.31 8.15 5.72
C LYS A 33 -13.43 7.20 6.15
N ARG A 34 -13.86 7.33 7.41
CA ARG A 34 -15.01 6.59 7.99
C ARG A 34 -16.35 7.18 7.57
N PHE A 35 -16.60 7.20 6.27
CA PHE A 35 -17.89 7.57 5.71
C PHE A 35 -18.71 6.33 5.37
N SER A 36 -20.03 6.48 5.29
CA SER A 36 -20.94 5.35 5.11
C SER A 36 -20.70 4.63 3.78
N GLU A 37 -20.25 5.33 2.74
CA GLU A 37 -19.91 4.79 1.42
C GLU A 37 -18.61 3.96 1.41
N ASN A 38 -17.68 4.24 2.33
CA ASN A 38 -16.37 3.57 2.43
C ASN A 38 -16.34 2.49 3.52
N THR A 39 -17.48 2.18 4.14
CA THR A 39 -17.52 1.29 5.31
C THR A 39 -18.59 0.20 5.22
N LEU A 40 -18.28 -0.92 5.87
CA LEU A 40 -19.15 -2.11 6.00
C LEU A 40 -19.19 -2.57 7.46
N ASN A 41 -20.29 -3.22 7.86
CA ASN A 41 -20.44 -3.77 9.22
C ASN A 41 -20.70 -5.29 9.20
N ASP A 42 -20.45 -5.94 8.06
CA ASP A 42 -20.80 -7.35 7.81
C ASP A 42 -19.60 -8.28 7.82
N VAL A 43 -18.43 -7.76 8.19
CA VAL A 43 -17.20 -8.53 8.39
C VAL A 43 -16.99 -8.72 9.89
N CYS A 44 -16.92 -9.97 10.36
CA CYS A 44 -16.64 -10.20 11.77
C CYS A 44 -15.22 -9.76 12.14
N VAL A 45 -15.01 -9.35 13.40
CA VAL A 45 -13.72 -8.87 13.94
C VAL A 45 -12.56 -9.81 13.61
N GLY A 46 -12.80 -11.12 13.68
CA GLY A 46 -11.79 -12.13 13.38
C GLY A 46 -11.33 -12.16 11.92
N CYS A 47 -12.26 -12.00 10.96
CA CYS A 47 -11.90 -11.93 9.53
C CYS A 47 -11.26 -10.58 9.21
N ASN A 48 -11.84 -9.49 9.72
CA ASN A 48 -11.30 -8.14 9.58
C ASN A 48 -9.82 -8.09 10.03
N SER A 49 -9.53 -8.50 11.27
CA SER A 49 -8.17 -8.50 11.81
C SER A 49 -7.18 -9.33 10.98
N LYS A 50 -7.62 -10.50 10.50
CA LYS A 50 -6.79 -11.39 9.66
C LYS A 50 -6.54 -10.84 8.27
N LEU A 51 -7.53 -10.23 7.62
CA LEU A 51 -7.34 -9.52 6.35
C LEU A 51 -6.43 -8.31 6.55
N GLY A 52 -6.61 -7.56 7.65
CA GLY A 52 -5.70 -6.49 8.05
C GLY A 52 -4.23 -6.95 8.13
N MET A 53 -4.00 -8.13 8.71
CA MET A 53 -2.67 -8.71 8.84
C MET A 53 -2.13 -9.28 7.52
N HIS A 54 -2.91 -10.08 6.80
CA HIS A 54 -2.41 -10.87 5.67
C HIS A 54 -2.57 -10.21 4.30
N VAL A 55 -3.47 -9.24 4.18
CA VAL A 55 -3.79 -8.53 2.93
C VAL A 55 -3.38 -7.07 3.04
N ASP A 56 -4.02 -6.33 3.94
CA ASP A 56 -3.86 -4.86 3.98
C ASP A 56 -2.41 -4.47 4.31
N SER A 57 -1.84 -5.06 5.37
CA SER A 57 -0.48 -4.74 5.83
C SER A 57 0.59 -5.02 4.77
N ARG A 58 0.41 -6.05 3.93
CA ARG A 58 1.36 -6.41 2.87
C ARG A 58 1.42 -5.35 1.79
N PHE A 59 0.28 -4.75 1.46
CA PHE A 59 0.24 -3.63 0.54
C PHE A 59 0.75 -2.36 1.20
N VAL A 60 0.13 -1.91 2.32
CA VAL A 60 0.40 -0.58 2.90
C VAL A 60 1.81 -0.40 3.47
N ASN A 61 2.49 -1.50 3.80
CA ASN A 61 3.87 -1.48 4.30
C ASN A 61 4.89 -1.88 3.23
N SER A 62 4.47 -2.01 1.97
CA SER A 62 5.39 -2.27 0.87
C SER A 62 6.23 -1.02 0.57
N PRO A 63 7.52 -1.16 0.18
CA PRO A 63 8.43 -0.02 0.07
C PRO A 63 7.93 1.13 -0.82
N LEU A 64 7.38 0.80 -2.00
CA LEU A 64 6.83 1.79 -2.92
C LEU A 64 5.64 2.53 -2.32
N LEU A 65 4.75 1.83 -1.61
CA LEU A 65 3.57 2.47 -1.04
C LEU A 65 3.89 3.26 0.23
N GLU A 66 4.82 2.80 1.07
CA GLU A 66 5.35 3.63 2.17
C GLU A 66 5.96 4.92 1.63
N PHE A 67 6.69 4.83 0.51
CA PHE A 67 7.22 6.00 -0.18
C PHE A 67 6.10 6.93 -0.70
N ILE A 68 5.13 6.42 -1.48
CA ILE A 68 3.99 7.22 -1.97
C ILE A 68 3.27 7.89 -0.79
N ARG A 69 2.96 7.14 0.27
CA ARG A 69 2.28 7.67 1.47
C ARG A 69 3.09 8.75 2.15
N ASN A 70 4.41 8.57 2.26
CA ASN A 70 5.30 9.58 2.81
C ASN A 70 5.32 10.86 1.95
N ARG A 71 5.49 10.72 0.64
CA ARG A 71 5.51 11.84 -0.32
C ARG A 71 4.19 12.57 -0.45
N LYS A 72 3.09 11.91 -0.12
CA LYS A 72 1.77 12.50 -0.01
C LYS A 72 1.41 12.91 1.41
N GLY A 73 2.25 12.71 2.44
CA GLY A 73 1.91 13.06 3.83
C GLY A 73 0.72 12.29 4.44
N ILE A 74 0.42 11.08 3.94
CA ILE A 74 -0.72 10.28 4.39
C ILE A 74 -0.39 9.57 5.70
N LYS A 75 -1.13 9.92 6.75
CA LYS A 75 -0.97 9.35 8.10
C LYS A 75 -1.60 7.97 8.18
N GLY A 76 -0.88 7.02 8.78
CA GLY A 76 -1.48 5.82 9.37
C GLY A 76 -1.61 5.97 10.89
N ARG A 77 -1.82 4.85 11.59
CA ARG A 77 -1.90 4.82 13.06
C ARG A 77 -0.64 5.36 13.75
N ASN A 78 0.52 5.15 13.15
CA ASN A 78 1.83 5.54 13.69
C ASN A 78 2.38 6.83 13.05
N GLY A 79 1.52 7.63 12.40
CA GLY A 79 1.93 8.81 11.64
C GLY A 79 2.25 8.50 10.17
N VAL A 80 2.94 9.42 9.51
CA VAL A 80 3.42 9.27 8.14
C VAL A 80 4.57 8.25 8.14
N PRO A 81 4.55 7.21 7.26
CA PRO A 81 5.64 6.24 7.18
C PRO A 81 6.97 6.94 6.95
N GLY A 82 8.03 6.53 7.66
CA GLY A 82 9.36 7.03 7.39
C GLY A 82 9.99 6.40 6.15
N LEU A 83 11.17 6.90 5.74
CA LEU A 83 11.92 6.41 4.59
C LEU A 83 13.22 5.69 4.99
N GLU A 84 13.36 5.36 6.28
CA GLU A 84 14.56 4.73 6.85
C GLU A 84 14.90 3.35 6.27
N LYS A 85 13.93 2.69 5.62
CA LYS A 85 14.12 1.37 4.99
C LYS A 85 14.72 1.46 3.58
N LEU A 86 14.71 2.65 2.98
CA LEU A 86 15.18 2.86 1.61
C LEU A 86 16.60 3.37 1.61
N ASP A 87 17.46 2.65 0.92
CA ASP A 87 18.83 3.05 0.64
C ASP A 87 18.83 4.01 -0.53
N ILE A 88 19.14 5.27 -0.23
CA ILE A 88 19.06 6.38 -1.16
C ILE A 88 20.48 6.91 -1.36
N PRO A 89 20.95 7.03 -2.62
CA PRO A 89 22.21 7.68 -2.91
C PRO A 89 22.12 9.16 -2.51
N PHE A 90 23.18 9.66 -1.89
CA PHE A 90 23.37 11.08 -1.70
C PHE A 90 23.72 11.75 -3.04
N TRP A 91 23.94 13.06 -3.03
CA TRP A 91 24.39 13.79 -4.23
C TRP A 91 25.73 13.27 -4.78
N ILE A 92 26.47 12.58 -3.92
CA ILE A 92 27.65 11.80 -4.24
C ILE A 92 27.19 10.32 -4.30
N PRO A 93 27.09 9.70 -5.49
CA PRO A 93 26.47 8.38 -5.67
C PRO A 93 27.08 7.25 -4.84
N GLU A 94 28.37 7.35 -4.51
CA GLU A 94 29.08 6.38 -3.67
C GLU A 94 28.63 6.42 -2.20
N ILE A 95 27.96 7.49 -1.79
CA ILE A 95 27.43 7.67 -0.44
C ILE A 95 25.98 7.25 -0.42
N ILE A 96 25.72 6.13 0.22
CA ILE A 96 24.36 5.61 0.41
C ILE A 96 23.93 5.87 1.84
N GLY A 97 22.67 6.21 2.02
CA GLY A 97 22.10 6.49 3.33
C GLY A 97 20.60 6.41 3.32
N ASN A 98 20.00 6.88 4.41
CA ASN A 98 18.55 6.91 4.54
C ASN A 98 18.09 8.35 4.77
N LEU A 99 16.93 8.69 4.20
CA LEU A 99 16.30 9.96 4.48
C LEU A 99 15.69 9.95 5.89
N VAL A 100 15.90 11.05 6.62
CA VAL A 100 15.20 11.33 7.87
C VAL A 100 13.99 12.19 7.54
N THR A 101 12.81 11.78 8.00
CA THR A 101 11.57 12.50 7.74
C THR A 101 10.81 12.84 9.02
N ASP A 102 10.09 13.96 9.01
CA ASP A 102 9.13 14.29 10.06
C ASP A 102 7.93 13.31 10.01
N SER A 103 7.58 12.72 11.16
CA SER A 103 6.52 11.71 11.25
C SER A 103 5.09 12.28 11.15
N ASN A 104 4.93 13.59 11.23
CA ASN A 104 3.63 14.26 11.08
C ASN A 104 3.39 14.76 9.66
N THR A 105 4.44 15.22 8.96
CA THR A 105 4.30 15.84 7.64
C THR A 105 4.91 15.02 6.50
N GLY A 106 5.82 14.08 6.80
CA GLY A 106 6.62 13.37 5.81
C GLY A 106 7.76 14.21 5.21
N ASP A 107 7.97 15.45 5.69
CA ASP A 107 9.01 16.33 5.18
C ASP A 107 10.39 15.75 5.43
N ILE A 108 11.28 15.90 4.46
CA ILE A 108 12.68 15.49 4.61
C ILE A 108 13.35 16.50 5.56
N THR A 109 13.84 16.01 6.69
CA THR A 109 14.51 16.81 7.72
C THR A 109 16.00 16.49 7.83
N GLY A 110 16.47 15.45 7.13
CA GLY A 110 17.89 15.14 7.05
C GLY A 110 18.21 13.95 6.16
N PHE A 111 19.50 13.66 6.08
CA PHE A 111 20.05 12.45 5.48
C PHE A 111 21.02 11.81 6.46
N ARG A 112 20.85 10.51 6.72
CA ARG A 112 21.75 9.71 7.56
C ARG A 112 22.56 8.80 6.66
N ALA A 113 23.80 9.19 6.38
CA ALA A 113 24.74 8.34 5.64
C ALA A 113 24.95 7.00 6.35
N LYS A 114 25.06 5.91 5.59
CA LYS A 114 25.58 4.63 6.09
C LYS A 114 27.10 4.72 6.24
N TYR A 115 27.69 3.66 6.76
CA TYR A 115 29.13 3.52 6.86
C TYR A 115 29.70 3.12 5.49
N GLY A 116 30.72 3.83 5.02
CA GLY A 116 31.40 3.43 3.79
C GLY A 116 32.69 4.18 3.50
N LYS A 117 33.37 3.70 2.47
CA LYS A 117 34.66 4.18 1.97
C LYS A 117 34.65 4.14 0.45
N SER A 118 35.03 5.23 -0.19
CA SER A 118 35.36 5.32 -1.61
C SER A 118 36.88 5.50 -1.77
N GLU A 119 37.35 5.65 -3.01
CA GLU A 119 38.75 5.99 -3.27
C GLU A 119 39.14 7.35 -2.64
N ASN A 120 38.21 8.31 -2.68
CA ASN A 120 38.45 9.70 -2.35
C ASN A 120 38.07 10.06 -0.91
N PHE A 121 37.08 9.38 -0.33
CA PHE A 121 36.51 9.76 0.96
C PHE A 121 35.97 8.60 1.78
N ILE A 122 35.76 8.88 3.06
CA ILE A 122 35.10 8.03 4.04
C ILE A 122 33.87 8.77 4.56
N PHE A 123 32.78 8.03 4.75
CA PHE A 123 31.52 8.59 5.21
C PHE A 123 30.88 7.71 6.28
N ALA A 124 30.20 8.35 7.23
CA ALA A 124 29.54 7.72 8.37
C ALA A 124 28.41 8.63 8.90
N PRO A 125 27.50 8.09 9.73
CA PRO A 125 26.59 8.93 10.51
C PRO A 125 27.34 9.94 11.41
N LYS A 126 26.68 11.06 11.74
CA LYS A 126 27.20 12.04 12.70
C LYS A 126 27.39 11.39 14.09
N ASN A 127 28.45 11.78 14.82
CA ASN A 127 28.78 11.33 16.18
C ASN A 127 29.04 9.82 16.33
N VAL A 128 29.66 9.19 15.34
CA VAL A 128 29.97 7.76 15.35
C VAL A 128 31.15 7.42 16.28
N ASN A 129 31.04 6.29 16.98
CA ASN A 129 32.15 5.70 17.72
C ASN A 129 33.18 5.09 16.74
N LEU A 130 34.44 5.53 16.83
CA LEU A 130 35.54 5.08 15.96
C LEU A 130 35.76 3.56 15.97
N GLY A 131 35.62 2.91 17.12
CA GLY A 131 35.72 1.45 17.22
C GLY A 131 34.58 0.75 16.47
N TYR A 132 33.36 1.27 16.59
CA TYR A 132 32.21 0.76 15.85
C TYR A 132 32.39 0.96 14.34
N PHE A 133 32.87 2.14 13.91
CA PHE A 133 33.18 2.43 12.51
C PHE A 133 34.16 1.41 11.90
N LYS A 134 35.29 1.18 12.57
CA LYS A 134 36.35 0.25 12.10
C LYS A 134 35.87 -1.18 11.96
N ASN A 135 34.89 -1.61 12.76
CA ASN A 135 34.28 -2.93 12.63
C ASN A 135 33.37 -3.05 11.39
N HIS A 136 32.82 -1.94 10.90
CA HIS A 136 31.84 -1.92 9.80
C HIS A 136 32.45 -1.53 8.44
N VAL A 137 33.61 -0.86 8.43
CA VAL A 137 34.35 -0.51 7.21
C VAL A 137 35.63 -1.34 7.14
N LYS A 138 35.75 -2.22 6.14
CA LYS A 138 36.92 -3.08 5.94
C LYS A 138 38.22 -2.26 5.90
N SER A 139 39.13 -2.55 6.84
CA SER A 139 40.52 -2.08 6.90
C SER A 139 40.72 -0.62 6.51
N CYS A 140 40.43 0.28 7.45
CA CYS A 140 40.75 1.70 7.33
C CYS A 140 41.72 2.11 8.44
N SER A 141 42.85 2.73 8.06
CA SER A 141 43.85 3.24 9.01
C SER A 141 43.36 4.52 9.69
N ASP A 142 43.91 4.82 10.87
CA ASP A 142 43.58 6.05 11.60
C ASP A 142 43.91 7.32 10.79
N GLU A 143 44.97 7.28 9.96
CA GLU A 143 45.32 8.42 9.10
C GLU A 143 44.39 8.57 7.90
N GLU A 144 43.91 7.47 7.30
CA GLU A 144 42.87 7.58 6.26
C GLU A 144 41.60 8.19 6.83
N ILE A 145 41.19 7.79 8.04
CA ILE A 145 40.01 8.35 8.71
C ILE A 145 40.20 9.87 8.92
N LYS A 146 41.32 10.31 9.50
CA LYS A 146 41.55 11.74 9.75
C LYS A 146 41.60 12.59 8.48
N THR A 147 42.14 12.04 7.39
CA THR A 147 42.42 12.82 6.16
C THR A 147 41.33 12.76 5.11
N ARG A 148 40.40 11.78 5.19
CA ARG A 148 39.41 11.53 4.13
C ARG A 148 37.95 11.56 4.60
N ILE A 149 37.65 11.98 5.84
CA ILE A 149 36.26 12.17 6.28
C ILE A 149 35.62 13.35 5.54
N ILE A 150 34.41 13.14 5.02
CA ILE A 150 33.53 14.24 4.59
C ILE A 150 32.59 14.62 5.74
N ASP A 151 32.64 15.89 6.14
CA ASP A 151 31.67 16.51 7.04
C ASP A 151 30.61 17.25 6.23
N PHE A 152 29.35 16.89 6.43
CA PHE A 152 28.20 17.45 5.73
C PHE A 152 27.61 18.70 6.38
N ASP A 153 28.18 19.20 7.48
CA ASP A 153 27.62 20.34 8.23
C ASP A 153 27.44 21.63 7.39
N ASN A 154 28.05 21.72 6.19
CA ASN A 154 27.92 22.86 5.26
C ASN A 154 27.41 22.51 3.85
N VAL A 155 26.89 21.30 3.62
CA VAL A 155 26.37 20.85 2.30
C VAL A 155 24.85 20.91 2.32
N PRO A 156 24.16 21.25 1.20
CA PRO A 156 22.70 21.13 1.12
C PRO A 156 22.22 19.76 1.61
N LEU A 157 21.38 19.76 2.64
CA LEU A 157 21.15 18.59 3.51
C LEU A 157 20.21 17.52 2.93
N PHE A 158 19.63 17.73 1.73
CA PHE A 158 18.52 16.89 1.26
C PHE A 158 18.71 16.46 -0.21
N PRO A 159 18.76 15.15 -0.52
CA PRO A 159 18.59 14.68 -1.88
C PRO A 159 17.19 15.02 -2.39
N ARG A 160 17.12 15.57 -3.60
CA ARG A 160 15.87 15.71 -4.34
C ARG A 160 15.57 14.36 -4.96
N ILE A 161 14.38 13.83 -4.71
CA ILE A 161 13.92 12.57 -5.32
C ILE A 161 12.92 12.95 -6.40
N ASP A 162 13.37 12.91 -7.64
CA ASP A 162 12.53 13.21 -8.81
C ASP A 162 11.84 11.97 -9.37
N ASN A 163 12.44 10.79 -9.19
CA ASN A 163 11.86 9.54 -9.67
C ASN A 163 12.19 8.34 -8.77
N ILE A 164 11.41 7.28 -8.95
CA ILE A 164 11.71 5.92 -8.50
C ILE A 164 11.77 5.03 -9.73
N SER A 165 12.85 4.25 -9.84
CA SER A 165 12.97 3.21 -10.86
C SER A 165 12.65 1.84 -10.28
N LEU A 166 11.79 1.08 -10.96
CA LEU A 166 11.37 -0.26 -10.56
C LEU A 166 11.73 -1.27 -11.66
N PRO A 167 12.52 -2.31 -11.35
CA PRO A 167 12.73 -3.42 -12.27
C PRO A 167 11.42 -4.17 -12.56
N HIS A 168 11.29 -4.72 -13.77
CA HIS A 168 10.14 -5.54 -14.16
C HIS A 168 9.77 -6.63 -13.13
N GLU A 169 10.76 -7.36 -12.59
CA GLU A 169 10.52 -8.40 -11.58
C GLU A 169 9.85 -7.85 -10.31
N ALA A 170 10.26 -6.65 -9.86
CA ALA A 170 9.66 -6.01 -8.70
C ALA A 170 8.20 -5.62 -8.99
N VAL A 171 7.90 -5.12 -10.20
CA VAL A 171 6.53 -4.80 -10.63
C VAL A 171 5.64 -6.05 -10.55
N GLU A 172 6.10 -7.18 -11.06
CA GLU A 172 5.36 -8.44 -10.99
C GLU A 172 5.11 -8.87 -9.54
N GLU A 173 6.11 -8.76 -8.66
CA GLU A 173 5.96 -9.08 -7.24
C GLU A 173 4.92 -8.18 -6.54
N TYR A 174 4.97 -6.86 -6.79
CA TYR A 174 3.99 -5.91 -6.26
C TYR A 174 2.58 -6.28 -6.71
N LEU A 175 2.38 -6.50 -8.01
CA LEU A 175 1.07 -6.84 -8.56
C LEU A 175 0.54 -8.15 -7.99
N LYS A 176 1.37 -9.19 -7.93
CA LYS A 176 0.94 -10.54 -7.55
C LYS A 176 0.74 -10.72 -6.04
N TYR A 177 1.66 -10.23 -5.23
CA TYR A 177 1.72 -10.59 -3.81
C TYR A 177 1.20 -9.49 -2.87
N ALA A 178 1.19 -8.24 -3.32
CA ALA A 178 0.70 -7.11 -2.53
C ALA A 178 -0.63 -6.58 -3.06
N PHE A 179 -0.69 -6.20 -4.34
CA PHE A 179 -1.84 -5.50 -4.88
C PHE A 179 -3.01 -6.43 -5.24
N PHE A 180 -2.76 -7.60 -5.83
CA PHE A 180 -3.85 -8.54 -6.16
C PHE A 180 -4.72 -8.91 -4.95
N PRO A 181 -4.17 -9.36 -3.80
CA PRO A 181 -4.98 -9.67 -2.63
C PRO A 181 -5.81 -8.48 -2.13
N LEU A 182 -5.23 -7.27 -2.14
CA LEU A 182 -5.95 -6.06 -1.74
C LEU A 182 -7.06 -5.73 -2.74
N SER A 183 -6.78 -5.80 -4.04
CA SER A 183 -7.77 -5.52 -5.08
C SER A 183 -8.95 -6.49 -5.00
N LEU A 184 -8.71 -7.75 -4.65
CA LEU A 184 -9.74 -8.76 -4.43
C LEU A 184 -10.64 -8.40 -3.24
N LYS A 185 -10.02 -7.97 -2.13
CA LYS A 185 -10.74 -7.53 -0.94
C LYS A 185 -11.62 -6.31 -1.25
N ILE A 186 -11.01 -5.25 -1.79
CA ILE A 186 -11.72 -4.01 -2.16
C ILE A 186 -12.86 -4.30 -3.12
N SER A 187 -12.61 -5.09 -4.17
CA SER A 187 -13.65 -5.43 -5.16
C SER A 187 -14.80 -6.19 -4.55
N PHE A 188 -14.53 -7.16 -3.68
CA PHE A 188 -15.57 -7.94 -3.02
C PHE A 188 -16.41 -7.10 -2.05
N GLU A 189 -15.75 -6.28 -1.24
CA GLU A 189 -16.40 -5.41 -0.26
C GLU A 189 -17.24 -4.33 -0.95
N TYR A 190 -16.68 -3.69 -1.98
CA TYR A 190 -17.39 -2.72 -2.80
C TYR A 190 -18.59 -3.35 -3.53
N ALA A 191 -18.40 -4.53 -4.15
CA ALA A 191 -19.49 -5.25 -4.80
C ALA A 191 -20.61 -5.60 -3.81
N TYR A 192 -20.28 -6.15 -2.64
CA TYR A 192 -21.27 -6.44 -1.60
C TYR A 192 -21.98 -5.19 -1.09
N LYS A 193 -21.25 -4.08 -0.90
CA LYS A 193 -21.81 -2.81 -0.42
C LYS A 193 -22.99 -2.33 -1.27
N TYR A 194 -22.88 -2.47 -2.60
CA TYR A 194 -23.83 -1.90 -3.54
C TYR A 194 -24.77 -2.92 -4.19
N LEU A 195 -24.38 -4.20 -4.27
CA LEU A 195 -25.20 -5.26 -4.86
C LEU A 195 -25.90 -6.12 -3.80
N GLY A 196 -25.40 -6.11 -2.55
CA GLY A 196 -26.00 -6.77 -1.39
C GLY A 196 -25.95 -8.29 -1.44
N GLU A 197 -26.79 -8.91 -0.58
CA GLU A 197 -26.88 -10.37 -0.44
C GLU A 197 -27.22 -11.14 -1.73
N PRO A 198 -28.05 -10.65 -2.66
CA PRO A 198 -28.32 -11.37 -3.92
C PRO A 198 -27.04 -11.67 -4.70
N TRP A 199 -26.08 -10.74 -4.72
CA TRP A 199 -24.79 -10.95 -5.38
C TRP A 199 -23.95 -12.05 -4.70
N LEU A 200 -23.98 -12.17 -3.37
CA LEU A 200 -23.27 -13.24 -2.65
C LEU A 200 -23.73 -14.66 -3.00
N ASN A 201 -24.92 -14.80 -3.61
CA ASN A 201 -25.43 -16.09 -4.03
C ASN A 201 -24.86 -16.56 -5.38
N GLN A 202 -24.25 -15.65 -6.16
CA GLN A 202 -23.64 -15.96 -7.43
C GLN A 202 -22.40 -16.85 -7.28
N ARG A 203 -22.05 -17.57 -8.35
CA ARG A 203 -20.87 -18.45 -8.36
C ARG A 203 -19.57 -17.65 -8.18
N ILE A 204 -19.45 -16.55 -8.91
CA ILE A 204 -18.27 -15.69 -8.92
C ILE A 204 -17.96 -15.09 -7.55
N SER A 205 -18.99 -14.61 -6.83
CA SER A 205 -18.83 -14.06 -5.48
C SER A 205 -18.45 -15.13 -4.47
N LYS A 206 -18.98 -16.36 -4.59
CA LYS A 206 -18.58 -17.52 -3.77
C LYS A 206 -17.12 -17.93 -4.02
N ASP A 207 -16.69 -17.91 -5.28
CA ASP A 207 -15.30 -18.21 -5.65
C ASP A 207 -14.33 -17.15 -5.08
N ILE A 208 -14.69 -15.85 -5.18
CA ILE A 208 -13.93 -14.76 -4.54
C ILE A 208 -13.93 -14.89 -3.01
N GLN A 209 -15.08 -15.10 -2.38
CA GLN A 209 -15.22 -15.27 -0.92
C GLN A 209 -14.32 -16.40 -0.42
N LYS A 210 -14.27 -17.53 -1.13
CA LYS A 210 -13.42 -18.67 -0.79
C LYS A 210 -11.94 -18.29 -0.79
N VAL A 211 -11.49 -17.53 -1.78
CA VAL A 211 -10.10 -17.06 -1.85
C VAL A 211 -9.79 -16.05 -0.75
N LEU A 212 -10.71 -15.11 -0.46
CA LEU A 212 -10.56 -14.18 0.67
C LEU A 212 -10.48 -14.90 2.01
N PHE A 213 -11.24 -15.97 2.19
CA PHE A 213 -11.15 -16.79 3.40
C PHE A 213 -9.83 -17.57 3.48
N GLN A 214 -9.28 -18.03 2.36
CA GLN A 214 -7.94 -18.61 2.32
C GLN A 214 -6.86 -17.56 2.69
N LEU A 215 -6.98 -16.34 2.20
CA LEU A 215 -6.10 -15.22 2.57
C LEU A 215 -6.23 -14.89 4.07
N CYS A 216 -7.45 -14.91 4.63
CA CYS A 216 -7.66 -14.82 6.08
C CYS A 216 -6.90 -15.88 6.86
N GLN A 217 -6.70 -17.07 6.30
CA GLN A 217 -5.96 -18.15 6.93
C GLN A 217 -4.44 -18.04 6.77
N GLY A 218 -3.96 -17.00 6.07
CA GLY A 218 -2.53 -16.77 5.82
C GLY A 218 -1.98 -17.47 4.58
N ASN A 219 -2.84 -18.09 3.75
CA ASN A 219 -2.40 -18.74 2.52
C ASN A 219 -1.84 -17.70 1.55
N THR A 220 -0.66 -17.98 0.99
CA THR A 220 0.01 -17.12 0.01
C THR A 220 -0.14 -17.61 -1.42
N LEU A 221 -0.39 -18.90 -1.60
CA LEU A 221 -0.68 -19.51 -2.88
C LEU A 221 -2.20 -19.64 -3.03
N ILE A 222 -2.77 -18.80 -3.89
CA ILE A 222 -4.21 -18.76 -4.17
C ILE A 222 -4.47 -18.97 -5.65
N LYS A 223 -5.59 -19.61 -5.96
CA LYS A 223 -6.10 -19.67 -7.32
C LYS A 223 -6.85 -18.38 -7.62
N VAL A 224 -6.53 -17.73 -8.73
CA VAL A 224 -7.27 -16.55 -9.19
C VAL A 224 -8.75 -16.95 -9.41
N PRO A 225 -9.72 -16.31 -8.73
CA PRO A 225 -11.11 -16.79 -8.72
C PRO A 225 -11.92 -16.31 -9.92
N THR A 226 -11.46 -15.27 -10.61
CA THR A 226 -12.19 -14.58 -11.67
C THR A 226 -11.23 -13.83 -12.58
N ASP A 227 -11.67 -13.48 -13.78
CA ASP A 227 -10.90 -12.67 -14.73
C ASP A 227 -10.50 -11.35 -14.05
N THR A 228 -9.20 -11.14 -13.94
CA THR A 228 -8.61 -9.96 -13.29
C THR A 228 -7.45 -9.46 -14.12
N ASN A 229 -7.52 -8.20 -14.53
CA ASN A 229 -6.40 -7.48 -15.11
C ASN A 229 -5.77 -6.57 -14.05
N LEU A 230 -4.45 -6.62 -13.91
CA LEU A 230 -3.68 -5.79 -13.00
C LEU A 230 -2.53 -5.16 -13.78
N TYR A 231 -2.28 -3.88 -13.54
CA TYR A 231 -1.11 -3.21 -14.09
C TYR A 231 -0.68 -2.04 -13.21
N MET A 232 0.57 -1.62 -13.39
CA MET A 232 1.06 -0.39 -12.78
C MET A 232 1.08 0.75 -13.79
N GLY A 233 0.54 1.91 -13.41
CA GLY A 233 0.52 3.13 -14.21
C GLY A 233 1.63 4.10 -13.79
N ASN A 234 2.03 4.99 -14.70
CA ASN A 234 3.16 5.91 -14.52
C ASN A 234 2.74 7.31 -14.02
N ASN A 235 1.46 7.66 -14.10
CA ASN A 235 0.97 8.99 -13.77
C ASN A 235 0.48 9.04 -12.32
N LEU A 236 1.31 9.58 -11.43
CA LEU A 236 0.95 9.75 -10.03
C LEU A 236 -0.23 10.72 -9.88
N SER A 237 -1.29 10.26 -9.22
CA SER A 237 -2.50 11.01 -8.89
C SER A 237 -2.65 11.18 -7.37
N ASN A 238 -3.42 12.17 -6.94
CA ASN A 238 -3.84 12.35 -5.54
C ASN A 238 -5.14 11.63 -5.21
N GLU A 239 -5.61 10.78 -6.12
CA GLU A 239 -6.93 10.17 -6.00
C GLU A 239 -6.84 8.65 -5.87
N ILE A 240 -7.80 8.09 -5.13
CA ILE A 240 -8.15 6.67 -5.20
C ILE A 240 -9.57 6.59 -5.72
N MET A 241 -9.80 5.73 -6.70
CA MET A 241 -11.12 5.50 -7.28
C MET A 241 -11.47 4.03 -7.25
N VAL A 242 -12.72 3.73 -6.87
CA VAL A 242 -13.33 2.42 -7.01
C VAL A 242 -14.72 2.62 -7.63
N GLU A 243 -14.96 1.97 -8.77
CA GLU A 243 -16.23 2.10 -9.50
C GLU A 243 -16.60 0.81 -10.22
N PHE A 244 -17.89 0.63 -10.53
CA PHE A 244 -18.32 -0.39 -11.46
C PHE A 244 -18.09 0.05 -12.90
N GLU A 245 -17.77 -0.92 -13.76
CA GLU A 245 -17.64 -0.73 -15.19
C GLU A 245 -18.34 -1.89 -15.91
N GLY A 246 -19.30 -1.57 -16.78
CA GLY A 246 -19.97 -2.54 -17.64
C GLY A 246 -19.27 -2.64 -18.99
N GLU A 247 -19.06 -3.87 -19.48
CA GLU A 247 -18.54 -4.15 -20.82
C GLU A 247 -19.26 -5.39 -21.35
N ASP A 248 -19.99 -5.24 -22.45
CA ASP A 248 -20.92 -6.25 -22.96
C ASP A 248 -21.89 -6.76 -21.88
N ASP A 249 -21.88 -8.05 -21.57
CA ASP A 249 -22.70 -8.67 -20.51
C ASP A 249 -21.96 -8.78 -19.17
N LYS A 250 -20.76 -8.23 -19.05
CA LYS A 250 -19.86 -8.37 -17.90
C LYS A 250 -19.82 -7.10 -17.07
N ILE A 251 -19.68 -7.27 -15.76
CA ILE A 251 -19.53 -6.17 -14.82
C ILE A 251 -18.25 -6.35 -14.03
N TYR A 252 -17.46 -5.29 -14.04
CA TYR A 252 -16.18 -5.22 -13.39
C TYR A 252 -16.25 -4.24 -12.21
N VAL A 253 -15.38 -4.45 -11.24
CA VAL A 253 -14.93 -3.36 -10.36
C VAL A 253 -13.58 -2.88 -10.87
N ARG A 254 -13.50 -1.59 -11.19
CA ARG A 254 -12.24 -0.91 -11.47
C ARG A 254 -11.72 -0.26 -10.20
N ILE A 255 -10.44 -0.48 -9.90
CA ILE A 255 -9.72 0.15 -8.81
C ILE A 255 -8.54 0.89 -9.41
N ASP A 256 -8.38 2.15 -9.04
CA ASP A 256 -7.20 2.97 -9.31
C ASP A 256 -6.73 3.53 -7.97
N ILE A 257 -5.51 3.17 -7.56
CA ILE A 257 -4.85 3.73 -6.38
C ILE A 257 -3.71 4.64 -6.85
N PHE A 258 -3.93 5.95 -6.70
CA PHE A 258 -2.98 7.01 -7.00
C PHE A 258 -2.46 7.03 -8.45
N GLY A 259 -3.21 6.49 -9.40
CA GLY A 259 -2.79 6.31 -10.80
C GLY A 259 -1.72 5.24 -10.99
N ILE A 260 -1.19 4.67 -9.90
CA ILE A 260 -0.08 3.72 -9.91
C ILE A 260 -0.57 2.30 -9.89
N PHE A 261 -1.52 1.92 -9.03
CA PHE A 261 -1.96 0.52 -8.96
C PHE A 261 -3.38 0.40 -9.50
N ASN A 262 -3.52 -0.35 -10.61
CA ASN A 262 -4.76 -0.42 -11.36
C ASN A 262 -5.25 -1.86 -11.47
N SER A 263 -6.51 -2.09 -11.13
CA SER A 263 -7.19 -3.39 -11.24
C SER A 263 -8.50 -3.25 -11.97
N LYS A 264 -8.82 -4.22 -12.82
CA LYS A 264 -10.15 -4.43 -13.40
C LYS A 264 -10.53 -5.89 -13.16
N MET A 265 -11.44 -6.12 -12.22
CA MET A 265 -11.84 -7.45 -11.76
C MET A 265 -13.28 -7.74 -12.11
N LEU A 266 -13.54 -8.84 -12.81
CA LEU A 266 -14.89 -9.29 -13.11
C LEU A 266 -15.59 -9.71 -11.81
N ILE A 267 -16.75 -9.10 -11.52
CA ILE A 267 -17.56 -9.40 -10.33
C ILE A 267 -18.91 -10.03 -10.65
N GLY A 268 -19.32 -10.05 -11.92
CA GLY A 268 -20.61 -10.62 -12.30
C GLY A 268 -20.96 -10.38 -13.76
N TYR A 269 -22.19 -10.76 -14.10
CA TYR A 269 -22.78 -10.59 -15.42
C TYR A 269 -24.12 -9.86 -15.29
N GLU A 270 -24.45 -8.96 -16.21
CA GLU A 270 -25.66 -8.11 -16.16
C GLU A 270 -26.93 -8.92 -15.99
N ASN A 271 -27.06 -10.02 -16.75
CA ASN A 271 -28.21 -10.93 -16.69
C ASN A 271 -28.42 -11.57 -15.31
N SER A 272 -27.41 -11.53 -14.43
CA SER A 272 -27.45 -12.11 -13.08
C SER A 272 -27.68 -11.08 -11.98
N LEU A 273 -27.76 -9.79 -12.32
CA LEU A 273 -27.84 -8.69 -11.38
C LEU A 273 -29.07 -7.84 -11.65
N THR A 274 -30.12 -8.03 -10.85
CA THR A 274 -31.43 -7.39 -11.04
C THR A 274 -31.49 -5.93 -10.60
N ASN A 275 -30.39 -5.36 -10.10
CA ASN A 275 -30.37 -4.06 -9.43
C ASN A 275 -29.30 -3.10 -9.97
N LEU A 276 -28.77 -3.31 -11.19
CA LEU A 276 -27.95 -2.28 -11.84
C LEU A 276 -28.83 -1.11 -12.26
N GLY A 277 -28.99 -0.16 -11.34
CA GLY A 277 -29.46 1.16 -11.67
C GLY A 277 -28.48 1.84 -12.64
N SER A 278 -28.95 2.90 -13.31
CA SER A 278 -28.16 3.62 -14.32
C SER A 278 -26.88 4.26 -13.78
N GLU A 279 -26.72 4.41 -12.46
CA GLU A 279 -25.52 4.94 -11.82
C GLU A 279 -25.27 4.24 -10.48
N TYR A 280 -24.09 3.62 -10.34
CA TYR A 280 -23.60 3.19 -9.02
C TYR A 280 -22.66 4.24 -8.43
N PRO A 281 -22.61 4.37 -7.10
CA PRO A 281 -21.76 5.37 -6.45
C PRO A 281 -20.28 5.06 -6.66
N LYS A 282 -19.61 5.92 -7.41
CA LYS A 282 -18.14 5.96 -7.47
C LYS A 282 -17.60 6.30 -6.09
N LEU A 283 -16.77 5.43 -5.53
CA LEU A 283 -16.03 5.73 -4.31
C LEU A 283 -14.74 6.44 -4.70
N LYS A 284 -14.64 7.71 -4.33
CA LYS A 284 -13.48 8.56 -4.63
C LYS A 284 -12.91 9.14 -3.35
N ILE A 285 -11.61 8.98 -3.16
CA ILE A 285 -10.84 9.64 -2.09
C ILE A 285 -9.84 10.57 -2.75
N ASP A 286 -9.82 11.82 -2.30
CA ASP A 286 -8.80 12.80 -2.68
C ASP A 286 -7.91 13.08 -1.46
N VAL A 287 -6.59 12.92 -1.65
CA VAL A 287 -5.56 13.21 -0.65
C VAL A 287 -4.75 14.47 -0.98
N SER A 288 -5.24 15.34 -1.87
CA SER A 288 -4.59 16.61 -2.24
C SER A 288 -4.25 17.53 -1.04
N SER A 289 -4.97 17.40 0.07
CA SER A 289 -4.72 18.19 1.29
C SER A 289 -3.43 17.83 2.04
N SER A 290 -2.76 16.73 1.69
CA SER A 290 -1.56 16.26 2.37
C SER A 290 -0.34 16.48 1.46
N ASN A 291 0.67 17.21 1.96
CA ASN A 291 1.89 17.67 1.25
C ASN A 291 2.15 16.89 -0.05
N THR A 292 1.77 17.43 -1.22
CA THR A 292 1.93 16.71 -2.50
C THR A 292 3.28 17.04 -3.11
N LYS A 293 4.28 16.20 -2.83
CA LYS A 293 5.56 16.25 -3.53
C LYS A 293 5.50 15.30 -4.72
N ASP A 294 5.43 15.86 -5.92
CA ASP A 294 5.37 15.07 -7.15
C ASP A 294 6.69 14.33 -7.40
N PHE A 295 6.56 13.12 -7.95
CA PHE A 295 7.67 12.29 -8.41
C PHE A 295 7.18 11.35 -9.52
N GLU A 296 8.11 10.89 -10.35
CA GLU A 296 7.82 9.94 -11.44
C GLU A 296 8.12 8.49 -11.02
N VAL A 297 7.30 7.54 -11.49
CA VAL A 297 7.61 6.11 -11.38
C VAL A 297 8.04 5.61 -12.76
N ILE A 298 9.27 5.14 -12.85
CA ILE A 298 9.92 4.64 -14.07
C ILE A 298 10.04 3.12 -13.98
N TYR A 299 9.67 2.42 -15.05
CA TYR A 299 9.79 0.96 -15.16
C TYR A 299 11.00 0.61 -16.01
N LEU A 300 11.89 -0.22 -15.48
CA LEU A 300 13.15 -0.66 -16.12
C LEU A 300 13.00 -2.04 -16.76
#